data_AF-A0A8J6G1J6-F1
#
_entry.id   AF-A0A8J6G1J6-F1
#
_cell.length_a   1.000
_cell.length_b   1.000
_cell.length_c   1.000
_cell.angle_alpha   90.00
_cell.angle_beta   90.00
_cell.angle_gamma   90.00
#
_symmetry.space_group_name_H-M   'P 1'
#
loop_
_entity.id
_entity.type
_entity.pdbx_description
1 polymer ?
#
loop_
_entity_poly.entity_id
_entity_poly.type
_entity_poly.pdbx_seq_one_letter_code
_entity_poly.pdbx_strand_id
1 'polypeptide(L)'
;MTELLLEEPVQGEEAMSGCQESALIELMVCTIRQAAEAHPPLGKGTGKRVLTAKERKTQIDNRNKLTEHFIITLPMLLSKYSADAEKIANLLQIPQYFDLEIYSTGRMEKHLDALLKHIKFVVEKHVESDVLEAYSKTYSILCSEEYTIQNRVDIAQSQLIDEFVD
;
A
#
# COMPACT_ATOMS: atom_id res chain seq x y z
N MET A 1 -3.09 4.14 -13.53
CA MET A 1 -2.13 3.06 -13.22
C MET A 1 -2.85 1.84 -12.67
N THR A 2 -3.64 1.98 -11.60
CA THR A 2 -4.40 0.85 -11.04
C THR A 2 -5.44 0.27 -11.99
N GLU A 3 -6.09 1.09 -12.83
CA GLU A 3 -7.03 0.59 -13.87
C GLU A 3 -6.31 -0.36 -14.85
N LEU A 4 -5.18 0.04 -15.42
CA LEU A 4 -4.36 -0.82 -16.28
C LEU A 4 -3.95 -2.14 -15.61
N LEU A 5 -3.75 -2.12 -14.28
CA LEU A 5 -3.38 -3.31 -13.50
C LEU A 5 -4.60 -4.16 -13.12
N LEU A 6 -5.80 -3.60 -13.02
CA LEU A 6 -6.99 -4.27 -12.49
C LEU A 6 -7.96 -4.70 -13.59
N GLU A 7 -8.12 -3.90 -14.62
CA GLU A 7 -9.05 -4.16 -15.72
C GLU A 7 -8.52 -5.24 -16.67
N GLU A 8 -9.44 -5.95 -17.29
CA GLU A 8 -9.13 -6.90 -18.35
C GLU A 8 -9.06 -6.16 -19.70
N PRO A 9 -8.13 -6.54 -20.59
CA PRO A 9 -7.98 -5.88 -21.89
C PRO A 9 -9.26 -6.00 -22.71
N VAL A 10 -9.68 -4.89 -23.34
CA VAL A 10 -10.85 -4.91 -24.23
C VAL A 10 -10.53 -5.64 -25.55
N GLN A 11 -11.56 -6.03 -26.30
CA GLN A 11 -11.36 -6.70 -27.59
C GLN A 11 -10.49 -5.85 -28.53
N GLY A 12 -9.33 -6.40 -28.91
CA GLY A 12 -8.36 -5.75 -29.78
C GLY A 12 -7.25 -4.97 -29.06
N GLU A 13 -7.27 -4.92 -27.73
CA GLU A 13 -6.19 -4.37 -26.92
C GLU A 13 -5.17 -5.46 -26.54
N GLU A 14 -3.88 -5.12 -26.56
CA GLU A 14 -2.83 -6.04 -26.13
C GLU A 14 -2.77 -6.09 -24.59
N ALA A 15 -2.85 -7.30 -24.03
CA ALA A 15 -2.71 -7.51 -22.60
C ALA A 15 -1.30 -7.15 -22.12
N MET A 16 -1.19 -6.58 -20.91
CA MET A 16 0.11 -6.41 -20.27
C MET A 16 0.74 -7.77 -19.96
N SER A 17 2.02 -7.92 -20.31
CA SER A 17 2.81 -9.07 -19.86
C SER A 17 3.16 -8.97 -18.37
N GLY A 18 3.41 -10.10 -17.71
CA GLY A 18 3.75 -10.12 -16.28
C GLY A 18 4.97 -9.28 -15.89
N CYS A 19 5.93 -9.10 -16.81
CA CYS A 19 7.09 -8.23 -16.62
C CYS A 19 6.69 -6.73 -16.67
N GLN A 20 5.80 -6.36 -17.59
CA GLN A 20 5.27 -5.00 -17.67
C GLN A 20 4.41 -4.67 -16.45
N GLU A 21 3.64 -5.62 -15.93
CA GLU A 21 2.88 -5.44 -14.69
C GLU A 21 3.81 -5.21 -13.49
N SER A 22 4.86 -6.02 -13.32
CA SER A 22 5.86 -5.82 -12.26
C SER A 22 6.51 -4.44 -12.35
N ALA A 23 6.96 -4.04 -13.55
CA ALA A 23 7.57 -2.73 -13.77
C ALA A 23 6.60 -1.58 -13.50
N LEU A 24 5.32 -1.73 -13.88
CA LEU A 24 4.30 -0.71 -13.62
C LEU A 24 4.01 -0.57 -12.12
N ILE A 25 3.97 -1.68 -11.37
CA ILE A 25 3.82 -1.66 -9.91
C ILE A 25 5.01 -0.95 -9.27
N GLU A 26 6.24 -1.26 -9.66
CA GLU A 26 7.44 -0.62 -9.11
C GLU A 26 7.45 0.89 -9.38
N LEU A 27 7.14 1.29 -10.62
CA LEU A 27 7.00 2.70 -10.99
C LEU A 27 5.89 3.39 -10.20
N MET A 28 4.76 2.73 -10.00
CA MET A 28 3.64 3.22 -9.21
C MET A 28 4.07 3.49 -7.77
N VAL A 29 4.71 2.52 -7.11
CA VAL A 29 5.22 2.68 -5.73
C VAL A 29 6.26 3.80 -5.65
N CYS A 30 7.16 3.90 -6.62
CA CYS A 30 8.15 4.99 -6.68
C CYS A 30 7.49 6.36 -6.79
N THR A 31 6.45 6.52 -7.62
CA THR A 31 5.75 7.79 -7.77
C THR A 31 4.93 8.16 -6.54
N ILE A 32 4.32 7.17 -5.86
CA ILE A 32 3.64 7.34 -4.57
C ILE A 32 4.62 7.89 -3.52
N ARG A 33 5.77 7.22 -3.34
CA ARG A 33 6.83 7.67 -2.42
C ARG A 33 7.25 9.10 -2.72
N GLN A 34 7.56 9.39 -3.97
CA GLN A 34 8.02 10.72 -4.40
C GLN A 34 6.98 11.82 -4.13
N ALA A 35 5.70 11.51 -4.31
CA ALA A 35 4.59 12.43 -4.06
C ALA A 35 4.34 12.65 -2.56
N ALA A 36 4.48 11.59 -1.74
CA ALA A 36 4.28 11.64 -0.30
C ALA A 36 5.45 12.28 0.45
N GLU A 37 6.69 11.99 0.06
CA GLU A 37 7.91 12.50 0.71
C GLU A 37 8.33 13.88 0.23
N ALA A 38 7.96 14.26 -1.00
CA ALA A 38 8.30 15.52 -1.66
C ALA A 38 9.82 15.85 -1.72
N HIS A 39 10.69 14.84 -1.63
CA HIS A 39 12.14 14.98 -1.84
C HIS A 39 12.67 13.91 -2.81
N PRO A 40 13.79 14.14 -3.52
CA PRO A 40 14.36 13.13 -4.40
C PRO A 40 14.70 11.83 -3.65
N PRO A 41 14.77 10.68 -4.36
CA PRO A 41 15.19 9.43 -3.73
C PRO A 41 16.63 9.52 -3.23
N LEU A 42 16.99 8.59 -2.35
CA LEU A 42 18.34 8.46 -1.79
C LEU A 42 19.40 8.47 -2.90
N GLY A 43 20.48 9.22 -2.70
CA GLY A 43 21.55 9.39 -3.69
C GLY A 43 21.27 10.40 -4.82
N LYS A 44 20.06 10.98 -4.89
CA LYS A 44 19.71 12.06 -5.84
C LYS A 44 19.40 13.40 -5.16
N GLY A 45 19.39 13.45 -3.84
CA GLY A 45 19.08 14.66 -3.06
C GLY A 45 20.28 15.60 -2.90
N THR A 46 20.04 16.91 -2.96
CA THR A 46 21.00 17.96 -2.60
C THR A 46 20.72 18.44 -1.17
N GLY A 47 21.27 17.76 -0.16
CA GLY A 47 21.15 18.15 1.26
C GLY A 47 19.70 18.25 1.78
N LYS A 48 19.52 18.85 2.96
CA LYS A 48 18.19 19.11 3.54
C LYS A 48 17.50 20.23 2.76
N ARG A 49 16.66 19.87 1.77
CA ARG A 49 15.82 20.82 1.02
C ARG A 49 14.62 21.24 1.87
N VAL A 50 14.41 22.56 1.97
CA VAL A 50 13.22 23.13 2.61
C VAL A 50 12.14 23.30 1.55
N LEU A 51 10.94 22.77 1.80
CA LEU A 51 9.78 22.92 0.93
C LEU A 51 9.20 24.33 1.05
N THR A 52 8.87 24.93 -0.09
CA THR A 52 8.03 26.14 -0.13
C THR A 52 6.61 25.85 0.36
N ALA A 53 5.87 26.88 0.75
CA ALA A 53 4.47 26.74 1.15
C ALA A 53 3.60 26.09 0.06
N LYS A 54 3.87 26.40 -1.22
CA LYS A 54 3.17 25.80 -2.37
C LYS A 54 3.47 24.31 -2.47
N GLU A 55 4.75 23.92 -2.39
CA GLU A 55 5.15 22.50 -2.45
C GLU A 55 4.59 21.70 -1.28
N ARG A 56 4.60 22.27 -0.06
CA ARG A 56 4.01 21.63 1.11
C ARG A 56 2.50 21.42 0.94
N LYS A 57 1.78 22.41 0.39
CA LYS A 57 0.35 22.25 0.09
C LYS A 57 0.13 21.12 -0.93
N THR A 58 0.91 21.10 -2.01
CA THR A 58 0.83 20.04 -3.03
C THR A 58 1.14 18.65 -2.45
N GLN A 59 2.12 18.55 -1.55
CA GLN A 59 2.44 17.28 -0.87
C GLN A 59 1.24 16.76 -0.06
N ILE A 60 0.59 17.62 0.72
CA ILE A 60 -0.60 17.25 1.51
C ILE A 60 -1.75 16.84 0.58
N ASP A 61 -2.05 17.64 -0.44
CA ASP A 61 -3.12 17.35 -1.40
C ASP A 61 -2.87 16.01 -2.14
N ASN A 62 -1.61 15.74 -2.51
CA ASN A 62 -1.22 14.48 -3.15
C ASN A 62 -1.35 13.29 -2.18
N ARG A 63 -0.92 13.45 -0.92
CA ARG A 63 -1.04 12.41 0.10
C ARG A 63 -2.50 12.05 0.38
N ASN A 64 -3.38 13.04 0.43
CA ASN A 64 -4.81 12.77 0.62
C ASN A 64 -5.38 12.01 -0.58
N LYS A 65 -5.13 12.49 -1.81
CA LYS A 65 -5.62 11.83 -3.04
C LYS A 65 -5.12 10.41 -3.20
N LEU A 66 -3.82 10.16 -2.97
CA LEU A 66 -3.27 8.81 -3.08
C LEU A 66 -3.85 7.91 -1.99
N THR A 67 -4.07 8.43 -0.78
CA THR A 67 -4.63 7.65 0.32
C THR A 67 -6.07 7.24 0.01
N GLU A 68 -6.93 8.19 -0.36
CA GLU A 68 -8.32 7.91 -0.73
C GLU A 68 -8.41 6.89 -1.87
N HIS A 69 -7.55 7.00 -2.88
CA HIS A 69 -7.50 6.08 -4.01
C HIS A 69 -7.03 4.67 -3.63
N PHE A 70 -5.91 4.57 -2.91
CA PHE A 70 -5.28 3.28 -2.62
C PHE A 70 -5.92 2.56 -1.42
N ILE A 71 -6.62 3.24 -0.52
CA ILE A 71 -7.49 2.56 0.45
C ILE A 71 -8.47 1.63 -0.26
N ILE A 72 -9.02 2.07 -1.40
CA ILE A 72 -10.01 1.32 -2.18
C ILE A 72 -9.33 0.27 -3.07
N THR A 73 -8.27 0.67 -3.78
CA THR A 73 -7.68 -0.15 -4.86
C THR A 73 -6.58 -1.11 -4.40
N LEU A 74 -5.88 -0.83 -3.29
CA LEU A 74 -4.83 -1.71 -2.78
C LEU A 74 -5.34 -3.11 -2.42
N PRO A 75 -6.48 -3.29 -1.72
CA PRO A 75 -7.05 -4.61 -1.47
C PRO A 75 -7.30 -5.40 -2.76
N MET A 76 -7.76 -4.73 -3.82
CA MET A 76 -8.02 -5.35 -5.13
C MET A 76 -6.73 -5.80 -5.80
N LEU A 77 -5.68 -4.98 -5.75
CA LEU A 77 -4.35 -5.30 -6.30
C LEU A 77 -3.72 -6.49 -5.56
N LEU A 78 -3.77 -6.50 -4.22
CA LEU A 78 -3.29 -7.63 -3.42
C LEU A 78 -4.06 -8.91 -3.74
N SER A 79 -5.37 -8.81 -3.97
CA SER A 79 -6.17 -9.97 -4.40
C SER A 79 -5.73 -10.52 -5.77
N LYS A 80 -5.57 -9.64 -6.77
CA LYS A 80 -5.22 -10.04 -8.15
C LYS A 80 -3.82 -10.66 -8.23
N TYR A 81 -2.85 -10.07 -7.52
CA TYR A 81 -1.45 -10.49 -7.57
C TYR A 81 -1.04 -11.38 -6.38
N SER A 82 -1.99 -11.95 -5.65
CA SER A 82 -1.77 -12.71 -4.38
C SER A 82 -0.85 -13.92 -4.46
N ALA A 83 -0.47 -14.39 -5.66
CA ALA A 83 0.46 -15.50 -5.84
C ALA A 83 1.89 -15.04 -6.20
N ASP A 84 2.09 -13.74 -6.46
CA ASP A 84 3.36 -13.18 -6.92
C ASP A 84 4.05 -12.43 -5.77
N ALA A 85 5.02 -13.09 -5.15
CA ALA A 85 5.72 -12.59 -3.97
C ALA A 85 6.37 -11.21 -4.19
N GLU A 86 6.99 -10.98 -5.35
CA GLU A 86 7.68 -9.73 -5.67
C GLU A 86 6.69 -8.58 -5.82
N LYS A 87 5.58 -8.80 -6.56
CA LYS A 87 4.53 -7.80 -6.71
C LYS A 87 3.89 -7.47 -5.37
N ILE A 88 3.61 -8.47 -4.54
CA ILE A 88 3.01 -8.29 -3.21
C ILE A 88 3.94 -7.49 -2.28
N ALA A 89 5.22 -7.85 -2.21
CA ALA A 89 6.20 -7.14 -1.37
C ALA A 89 6.26 -5.64 -1.74
N ASN A 90 6.20 -5.32 -3.04
CA ASN A 90 6.13 -3.95 -3.53
C ASN A 90 4.81 -3.25 -3.19
N LEU A 91 3.66 -3.91 -3.39
CA LEU A 91 2.34 -3.32 -3.09
C LEU A 91 2.18 -3.03 -1.59
N LEU A 92 2.70 -3.88 -0.71
CA LEU A 92 2.67 -3.70 0.74
C LEU A 92 3.55 -2.53 1.24
N GLN A 93 4.37 -1.93 0.38
CA GLN A 93 5.05 -0.67 0.70
C GLN A 93 4.10 0.53 0.68
N ILE A 94 2.94 0.46 0.02
CA ILE A 94 2.08 1.62 -0.20
C ILE A 94 1.47 2.20 1.10
N PRO A 95 0.97 1.40 2.06
CA PRO A 95 0.33 1.91 3.28
C PRO A 95 1.20 2.84 4.13
N GLN A 96 2.53 2.75 4.06
CA GLN A 96 3.43 3.63 4.81
C GLN A 96 3.33 5.11 4.41
N TYR A 97 2.74 5.39 3.24
CA TYR A 97 2.54 6.73 2.72
C TYR A 97 1.11 7.25 2.95
N PHE A 98 0.25 6.47 3.61
CA PHE A 98 -1.14 6.86 3.84
C PHE A 98 -1.28 7.91 4.94
N ASP A 99 -2.32 8.72 4.80
CA ASP A 99 -2.91 9.46 5.89
C ASP A 99 -3.97 8.59 6.58
N LEU A 100 -3.58 7.87 7.64
CA LEU A 100 -4.44 6.85 8.26
C LEU A 100 -5.71 7.43 8.92
N GLU A 101 -5.76 8.74 9.20
CA GLU A 101 -6.99 9.40 9.67
C GLU A 101 -8.13 9.31 8.64
N ILE A 102 -7.81 9.14 7.35
CA ILE A 102 -8.79 9.02 6.26
C ILE A 102 -9.65 7.76 6.41
N TYR A 103 -9.14 6.70 7.06
CA TYR A 103 -9.96 5.51 7.33
C TYR A 103 -11.20 5.82 8.16
N SER A 104 -11.07 6.69 9.17
CA SER A 104 -12.19 7.07 10.04
C SER A 104 -12.94 8.30 9.53
N THR A 105 -12.23 9.35 9.12
CA THR A 105 -12.88 10.58 8.63
C THR A 105 -13.64 10.36 7.33
N GLY A 106 -13.14 9.48 6.45
CA GLY A 106 -13.78 9.07 5.20
C GLY A 106 -14.79 7.92 5.33
N ARG A 107 -15.00 7.37 6.54
CA ARG A 107 -15.84 6.17 6.78
C ARG A 107 -15.47 4.98 5.89
N MET A 108 -14.17 4.73 5.79
CA MET A 108 -13.58 3.70 4.94
C MET A 108 -13.22 2.43 5.72
N GLU A 109 -13.84 2.18 6.87
CA GLU A 109 -13.54 1.02 7.74
C GLU A 109 -13.73 -0.30 7.00
N LYS A 110 -14.72 -0.39 6.10
CA LYS A 110 -14.92 -1.57 5.25
C LYS A 110 -13.71 -1.90 4.36
N HIS A 111 -12.96 -0.88 3.94
CA HIS A 111 -11.77 -1.04 3.11
C HIS A 111 -10.55 -1.42 3.96
N LEU A 112 -10.49 -0.94 5.21
CA LEU A 112 -9.52 -1.45 6.17
C LEU A 112 -9.73 -2.95 6.42
N ASP A 113 -10.98 -3.38 6.66
CA ASP A 113 -11.31 -4.79 6.83
C ASP A 113 -10.91 -5.62 5.59
N ALA A 114 -11.16 -5.10 4.39
CA ALA A 114 -10.74 -5.74 3.14
C ALA A 114 -9.21 -5.85 3.05
N LEU A 115 -8.47 -4.78 3.40
CA LEU A 115 -7.02 -4.79 3.41
C LEU A 115 -6.49 -5.85 4.38
N LEU A 116 -6.93 -5.85 5.63
CA LEU A 116 -6.50 -6.81 6.65
C LEU A 116 -6.80 -8.25 6.24
N LYS A 117 -7.97 -8.50 5.65
CA LYS A 117 -8.33 -9.82 5.12
C LYS A 117 -7.39 -10.27 4.00
N HIS A 118 -7.08 -9.40 3.04
CA HIS A 118 -6.18 -9.74 1.94
C HIS A 118 -4.72 -9.90 2.41
N ILE A 119 -4.29 -9.10 3.38
CA ILE A 119 -2.97 -9.26 3.96
C ILE A 119 -2.87 -10.61 4.69
N LYS A 120 -3.86 -10.99 5.51
CA LYS A 120 -3.91 -12.30 6.15
C LYS A 120 -3.80 -13.44 5.14
N PHE A 121 -4.59 -13.40 4.07
CA PHE A 121 -4.56 -14.40 2.99
C PHE A 121 -3.20 -14.50 2.30
N VAL A 122 -2.49 -13.38 2.15
CA VAL A 122 -1.14 -13.36 1.60
C VAL A 122 -0.17 -14.07 2.55
N VAL A 123 -0.19 -13.78 3.85
CA VAL A 123 0.71 -14.40 4.83
C VAL A 123 0.52 -15.91 4.92
N GLU A 124 -0.73 -16.39 4.83
CA GLU A 124 -1.03 -17.83 4.81
C GLU A 124 -0.43 -18.58 3.62
N LYS A 125 -0.06 -17.86 2.55
CA LYS A 125 0.40 -18.45 1.28
C LYS A 125 1.87 -18.24 0.99
N HIS A 126 2.51 -17.30 1.68
CA HIS A 126 3.88 -16.88 1.41
C HIS A 126 4.80 -17.22 2.58
N VAL A 127 6.02 -17.66 2.24
CA VAL A 127 7.09 -17.96 3.20
C VAL A 127 8.35 -17.16 2.91
N GLU A 128 8.34 -16.37 1.84
CA GLU A 128 9.42 -15.50 1.42
C GLU A 128 9.64 -14.39 2.45
N SER A 129 10.88 -14.25 2.93
CA SER A 129 11.24 -13.29 3.98
C SER A 129 10.81 -11.87 3.65
N ASP A 130 10.97 -11.43 2.40
CA ASP A 130 10.64 -10.07 1.98
C ASP A 130 9.14 -9.79 2.06
N VAL A 131 8.29 -10.79 1.78
CA VAL A 131 6.83 -10.68 1.89
C VAL A 131 6.41 -10.61 3.36
N LEU A 132 6.98 -11.48 4.20
CA LEU A 132 6.70 -11.50 5.64
C LEU A 132 7.20 -10.24 6.35
N GLU A 133 8.35 -9.70 5.93
CA GLU A 133 8.86 -8.42 6.44
C GLU A 133 7.97 -7.26 6.01
N ALA A 134 7.56 -7.21 4.74
CA ALA A 134 6.64 -6.18 4.24
C ALA A 134 5.31 -6.22 5.00
N TYR A 135 4.75 -7.42 5.20
CA TYR A 135 3.59 -7.66 6.06
C TYR A 135 3.76 -7.07 7.47
N SER A 136 4.86 -7.44 8.13
CA SER A 136 5.13 -7.04 9.52
C SER A 136 5.20 -5.52 9.64
N LYS A 137 5.89 -4.87 8.69
CA LYS A 137 5.96 -3.40 8.61
C LYS A 137 4.58 -2.79 8.37
N THR A 138 3.78 -3.33 7.45
CA THR A 138 2.43 -2.82 7.18
C THR A 138 1.55 -2.88 8.44
N TYR A 139 1.55 -4.00 9.17
CA TYR A 139 0.80 -4.09 10.44
C TYR A 139 1.33 -3.12 11.48
N SER A 140 2.64 -2.96 11.62
CA SER A 140 3.24 -1.99 12.55
C SER A 140 2.80 -0.56 12.24
N ILE A 141 2.63 -0.20 10.97
CA ILE A 141 2.15 1.13 10.56
C ILE A 141 0.66 1.29 10.91
N LEU A 142 -0.15 0.28 10.57
CA LEU A 142 -1.60 0.30 10.80
C LEU A 142 -1.98 0.23 12.29
N CYS A 143 -1.14 -0.38 13.13
CA CYS A 143 -1.29 -0.46 14.59
C CYS A 143 -0.74 0.76 15.35
N SER A 144 -0.41 1.87 14.69
CA SER A 144 0.05 3.07 15.41
C SER A 144 -1.04 3.61 16.34
N GLU A 145 -0.71 3.80 17.62
CA GLU A 145 -1.60 4.32 18.68
C GLU A 145 -2.13 5.73 18.39
N GLU A 146 -1.54 6.43 17.43
CA GLU A 146 -1.95 7.76 17.01
C GLU A 146 -3.30 7.76 16.28
N TYR A 147 -3.78 6.60 15.82
CA TYR A 147 -4.96 6.50 14.97
C TYR A 147 -6.09 5.68 15.58
N THR A 148 -7.33 6.10 15.32
CA THR A 148 -8.58 5.47 15.78
C THR A 148 -8.80 4.05 15.23
N ILE A 149 -8.01 3.64 14.23
CA ILE A 149 -8.08 2.29 13.64
C ILE A 149 -7.32 1.25 14.45
N GLN A 150 -6.45 1.65 15.38
CA GLN A 150 -5.52 0.77 16.10
C GLN A 150 -6.19 -0.49 16.65
N ASN A 151 -7.23 -0.33 17.49
CA ASN A 151 -7.92 -1.48 18.11
C ASN A 151 -8.43 -2.51 17.10
N ARG A 152 -8.89 -2.05 15.92
CA ARG A 152 -9.39 -2.95 14.88
C ARG A 152 -8.26 -3.75 14.24
N VAL A 153 -7.12 -3.10 14.00
CA VAL A 153 -5.94 -3.73 13.41
C VAL A 153 -5.29 -4.69 14.42
N ASP A 154 -5.19 -4.29 15.69
CA ASP A 154 -4.61 -5.08 16.78
C ASP A 154 -5.37 -6.40 17.00
N ILE A 155 -6.70 -6.37 16.98
CA ILE A 155 -7.53 -7.58 17.03
C ILE A 155 -7.22 -8.52 15.85
N ALA A 156 -7.15 -7.98 14.63
CA ALA A 156 -6.86 -8.76 13.43
C ALA A 156 -5.43 -9.33 13.45
N GLN A 157 -4.47 -8.58 13.98
CA GLN A 157 -3.08 -9.00 14.14
C GLN A 157 -2.96 -10.13 15.17
N SER A 158 -3.59 -9.96 16.33
CA SER A 158 -3.56 -10.95 17.41
C SER A 158 -4.17 -12.28 16.96
N GLN A 159 -5.34 -12.24 16.31
CA GLN A 159 -5.97 -13.44 15.74
C GLN A 159 -5.08 -14.15 14.73
N LEU A 160 -4.38 -13.39 13.88
CA LEU A 160 -3.47 -13.97 12.90
C LEU A 160 -2.26 -14.63 13.57
N ILE A 161 -1.69 -14.00 14.60
CA ILE A 161 -0.56 -14.57 15.34
C ILE A 161 -0.99 -15.85 16.07
N ASP A 162 -2.13 -15.84 16.75
CA ASP A 162 -2.66 -17.01 17.46
C ASP A 162 -2.80 -18.20 16.52
N GLU A 163 -3.35 -17.99 15.31
CA GLU A 163 -3.51 -19.03 14.28
C GLU A 163 -2.18 -19.62 13.75
N PHE A 164 -1.07 -18.90 13.86
CA PHE A 164 0.25 -19.39 13.44
C PHE A 164 1.09 -19.97 14.59
N VAL A 165 0.72 -19.67 15.84
CA VAL A 165 1.40 -20.18 17.04
C VAL A 165 0.85 -21.56 17.44
N ASP A 166 -0.44 -21.81 17.19
CA ASP A 166 -1.12 -23.09 17.41
C ASP A 166 -0.65 -24.22 16.46
#